data_AF-A0A844ATK1-F1
#
_entry.id   AF-A0A844ATK1-F1
#
_cell.length_a   1.000
_cell.length_b   1.000
_cell.length_c   1.000
_cell.angle_alpha   90.00
_cell.angle_beta   90.00
_cell.angle_gamma   90.00
#
_symmetry.space_group_name_H-M   'P 1'
#
loop_
_entity.id
_entity.type
_entity.pdbx_description
1 polymer ?
#
loop_
_entity_poly.entity_id
_entity_poly.type
_entity_poly.pdbx_seq_one_letter_code
_entity_poly.pdbx_strand_id
1 'polypeptide(L)'
;MRVIFSSDEFNVSDGDFVFGDSDGTPEFVFSGGDDVFYGEDGPYQYGAVGDAYALDRTDRGGNDTFYGGDFAGSFSDGPAPNVTALVPIFNVRGAVTFIGDAIFMTDGSTGGRDYAQGGVNSNNLFIGDASDADGLARGGNDTLMGGDAGWSEPRGRGLTAATRQSDSTAFNVLIGDFAEAGGRGPTTREVIFELPSPKGGQDSIVGGDAWAYNSDAGVSNVLIGDAYALGALAKAGDDTVRGGTATASDATASAYNIIVGDAFFMTDGSRGGRDALYGGNVVVTSDSGDGYAINLMSGDNITMDDGARGGADFMVGGSARSVVTDGKEIAAAINLMAGDTFSVRGSDVDFGRDTMVGGSGTGDGYAINVMFGDIGASDAGGLPFPFPFFGQNGAISLAGLDGSTSRGSYNPDFHFAADKLTGGNGNAMNYLVGDAEFISSDSTGGDDTLFAGDGYSSTMYGDSLGLAGKGGNDKLYSGKGNDDMWGDAQKMGESADGGADRFYFGVKNGDDTIHDFRVGDKDKIDLSAFSGLSPDFKNFASLKASGRLEQVSDGVVLHLDLADKASDHNTVLIVGVDLDELVKASFAFG
;
A
#
# COMPACT_ATOMS: atom_id res chain seq x y z
N MET A 1 0.05 -44.64 -9.50
CA MET A 1 -1.42 -44.74 -9.55
C MET A 1 -1.92 -43.41 -9.02
N ARG A 2 -2.76 -42.69 -9.76
CA ARG A 2 -3.29 -41.38 -9.36
C ARG A 2 -4.70 -41.61 -8.82
N VAL A 3 -4.95 -41.16 -7.60
CA VAL A 3 -6.29 -41.15 -7.01
C VAL A 3 -6.86 -39.76 -7.28
N ILE A 4 -8.11 -39.71 -7.72
CA ILE A 4 -8.86 -38.48 -7.94
C ILE A 4 -10.08 -38.60 -7.05
N PHE A 5 -10.27 -37.63 -6.17
CA PHE A 5 -11.39 -37.60 -5.24
C PHE A 5 -12.60 -36.90 -5.86
N SER A 6 -13.72 -36.89 -5.14
CA SER A 6 -15.00 -36.38 -5.62
C SER A 6 -15.32 -35.07 -4.93
N SER A 7 -15.80 -34.09 -5.70
CA SER A 7 -16.45 -32.90 -5.18
C SER A 7 -17.60 -33.23 -4.23
N ASP A 8 -17.55 -32.64 -3.04
CA ASP A 8 -18.48 -32.78 -1.94
C ASP A 8 -18.96 -31.41 -1.41
N GLU A 9 -20.09 -31.42 -0.69
CA GLU A 9 -20.67 -30.22 -0.06
C GLU A 9 -20.78 -30.41 1.46
N PHE A 10 -20.28 -29.44 2.23
CA PHE A 10 -20.22 -29.49 3.68
C PHE A 10 -20.94 -28.30 4.33
N ASN A 11 -21.66 -28.56 5.43
CA ASN A 11 -22.06 -27.51 6.35
C ASN A 11 -21.12 -27.56 7.56
N VAL A 12 -20.52 -26.44 7.92
CA VAL A 12 -19.49 -26.34 8.96
C VAL A 12 -20.05 -25.55 10.14
N SER A 13 -20.18 -26.21 11.29
CA SER A 13 -20.80 -25.67 12.50
C SER A 13 -19.77 -25.37 13.60
N ASP A 14 -20.20 -24.73 14.68
CA ASP A 14 -19.33 -24.34 15.79
C ASP A 14 -18.45 -25.47 16.36
N GLY A 15 -17.15 -25.24 16.38
CA GLY A 15 -16.13 -26.17 16.85
C GLY A 15 -15.70 -27.22 15.81
N ASP A 16 -16.28 -27.22 14.61
CA ASP A 16 -15.91 -28.15 13.56
C ASP A 16 -14.57 -27.75 12.90
N PHE A 17 -13.84 -28.77 12.48
CA PHE A 17 -12.70 -28.66 11.59
C PHE A 17 -12.82 -29.74 10.52
N VAL A 18 -13.10 -29.34 9.27
CA VAL A 18 -13.48 -30.26 8.19
C VAL A 18 -12.38 -30.31 7.14
N PHE A 19 -12.12 -31.51 6.61
CA PHE A 19 -11.35 -31.72 5.38
C PHE A 19 -12.32 -32.21 4.31
N GLY A 20 -12.25 -31.69 3.09
CA GLY A 20 -13.13 -32.15 2.01
C GLY A 20 -12.79 -33.57 1.57
N ASP A 21 -11.51 -33.89 1.43
CA ASP A 21 -11.07 -35.22 0.97
C ASP A 21 -10.40 -36.08 2.04
N SER A 22 -9.28 -35.62 2.63
CA SER A 22 -8.41 -36.46 3.45
C SER A 22 -7.83 -35.76 4.67
N ASP A 23 -8.14 -36.27 5.85
CA ASP A 23 -7.56 -35.82 7.12
C ASP A 23 -6.11 -36.28 7.39
N GLY A 24 -5.41 -36.82 6.38
CA GLY A 24 -4.05 -37.36 6.49
C GLY A 24 -3.19 -37.14 5.26
N THR A 25 -1.93 -37.62 5.28
CA THR A 25 -1.00 -37.52 4.15
C THR A 25 -1.24 -38.66 3.15
N PRO A 26 -1.59 -38.39 1.89
CA PRO A 26 -1.89 -39.44 0.91
C PRO A 26 -0.66 -40.33 0.60
N GLU A 27 -0.83 -41.66 0.62
CA GLU A 27 0.25 -42.61 0.28
C GLU A 27 0.57 -42.69 -1.24
N PHE A 28 -0.24 -42.05 -2.09
CA PHE A 28 -0.14 -42.10 -3.56
C PHE A 28 -0.08 -40.70 -4.18
N VAL A 29 -0.07 -40.59 -5.51
CA VAL A 29 -0.24 -39.29 -6.17
C VAL A 29 -1.70 -38.87 -6.03
N PHE A 30 -1.92 -37.75 -5.35
CA PHE A 30 -3.20 -37.20 -4.93
C PHE A 30 -3.68 -36.10 -5.89
N SER A 31 -5.00 -35.99 -6.05
CA SER A 31 -5.65 -34.87 -6.71
C SER A 31 -6.98 -34.63 -6.04
N GLY A 32 -7.07 -33.44 -5.47
CA GLY A 32 -8.23 -32.91 -4.76
C GLY A 32 -9.54 -32.98 -5.54
N GLY A 33 -10.63 -33.09 -4.79
CA GLY A 33 -11.98 -32.74 -5.24
C GLY A 33 -12.11 -31.22 -5.40
N ASP A 34 -13.16 -30.76 -6.08
CA ASP A 34 -13.54 -29.34 -6.02
C ASP A 34 -14.71 -29.26 -5.02
N ASP A 35 -14.44 -28.87 -3.77
CA ASP A 35 -15.37 -28.96 -2.64
C ASP A 35 -16.01 -27.62 -2.28
N VAL A 36 -17.17 -27.68 -1.62
CA VAL A 36 -17.92 -26.49 -1.22
C VAL A 36 -18.29 -26.51 0.26
N PHE A 37 -17.93 -25.46 0.98
CA PHE A 37 -18.14 -25.31 2.42
C PHE A 37 -19.08 -24.15 2.73
N TYR A 38 -20.09 -24.41 3.56
CA TYR A 38 -21.04 -23.43 4.06
C TYR A 38 -20.89 -23.27 5.57
N GLY A 39 -20.44 -22.10 6.00
CA GLY A 39 -20.32 -21.74 7.40
C GLY A 39 -21.67 -21.40 8.05
N GLU A 40 -21.85 -21.79 9.31
CA GLU A 40 -23.06 -21.46 10.07
C GLU A 40 -23.07 -19.99 10.54
N ASP A 41 -24.27 -19.38 10.52
CA ASP A 41 -24.51 -18.04 11.06
C ASP A 41 -24.34 -18.04 12.60
N GLY A 42 -23.54 -17.12 13.14
CA GLY A 42 -23.39 -16.92 14.59
C GLY A 42 -21.96 -16.59 15.05
N PRO A 43 -21.73 -16.41 16.37
CA PRO A 43 -20.41 -16.13 16.98
C PRO A 43 -19.44 -17.32 16.94
N TYR A 44 -19.58 -18.22 15.97
CA TYR A 44 -19.02 -19.56 16.02
C TYR A 44 -17.61 -19.61 15.43
N GLN A 45 -16.81 -20.55 15.94
CA GLN A 45 -15.44 -20.79 15.47
C GLN A 45 -15.44 -22.11 14.71
N TYR A 46 -15.16 -22.06 13.41
CA TYR A 46 -15.01 -23.25 12.61
C TYR A 46 -13.90 -23.11 11.58
N GLY A 47 -13.36 -24.26 11.17
CA GLY A 47 -12.30 -24.37 10.19
C GLY A 47 -12.66 -25.34 9.06
N ALA A 48 -12.19 -25.04 7.86
CA ALA A 48 -12.16 -26.04 6.79
C ALA A 48 -10.86 -25.98 6.00
N VAL A 49 -10.49 -27.13 5.49
CA VAL A 49 -9.41 -27.37 4.53
C VAL A 49 -10.06 -28.05 3.34
N GLY A 50 -9.90 -27.52 2.14
CA GLY A 50 -10.60 -28.06 0.97
C GLY A 50 -10.21 -29.50 0.69
N ASP A 51 -8.93 -29.79 0.54
CA ASP A 51 -8.51 -31.16 0.25
C ASP A 51 -8.04 -31.93 1.47
N ALA A 52 -6.84 -31.61 1.94
CA ALA A 52 -6.02 -32.58 2.65
C ALA A 52 -5.19 -32.02 3.80
N TYR A 53 -4.79 -32.88 4.73
CA TYR A 53 -3.80 -32.46 5.75
C TYR A 53 -2.46 -32.04 5.12
N ALA A 54 -1.98 -32.76 4.10
CA ALA A 54 -0.79 -32.37 3.36
C ALA A 54 -0.81 -32.82 1.90
N LEU A 55 -0.25 -31.99 1.02
CA LEU A 55 0.07 -32.31 -0.36
C LEU A 55 1.60 -32.42 -0.54
N ASP A 56 2.04 -33.46 -1.25
CA ASP A 56 3.46 -33.78 -1.42
C ASP A 56 3.77 -34.14 -2.87
N ARG A 57 5.05 -34.20 -3.23
CA ARG A 57 5.59 -34.69 -4.51
C ARG A 57 5.04 -33.99 -5.76
N THR A 58 3.93 -34.48 -6.31
CA THR A 58 3.30 -33.96 -7.53
C THR A 58 1.78 -33.91 -7.37
N ASP A 59 1.34 -33.86 -6.12
CA ASP A 59 -0.05 -33.82 -5.75
C ASP A 59 -0.65 -32.48 -6.15
N ARG A 60 -1.96 -32.45 -6.38
CA ARG A 60 -2.66 -31.24 -6.78
C ARG A 60 -3.83 -30.96 -5.86
N GLY A 61 -3.93 -29.69 -5.50
CA GLY A 61 -5.08 -29.03 -4.94
C GLY A 61 -6.34 -29.16 -5.79
N GLY A 62 -7.48 -28.98 -5.14
CA GLY A 62 -8.82 -28.85 -5.65
C GLY A 62 -9.07 -27.49 -6.28
N ASN A 63 -10.32 -27.08 -6.40
CA ASN A 63 -10.69 -25.68 -6.62
C ASN A 63 -11.88 -25.44 -5.70
N ASP A 64 -11.57 -25.07 -4.48
CA ASP A 64 -12.48 -25.15 -3.36
C ASP A 64 -13.21 -23.82 -3.16
N THR A 65 -14.43 -23.91 -2.63
CA THR A 65 -15.32 -22.77 -2.46
C THR A 65 -15.79 -22.67 -1.02
N PHE A 66 -15.50 -21.56 -0.36
CA PHE A 66 -15.90 -21.29 1.02
C PHE A 66 -16.87 -20.11 1.11
N TYR A 67 -18.00 -20.33 1.77
CA TYR A 67 -18.95 -19.28 2.14
C TYR A 67 -19.01 -19.16 3.66
N GLY A 68 -18.52 -18.05 4.20
CA GLY A 68 -18.59 -17.73 5.63
C GLY A 68 -20.02 -17.39 6.07
N GLY A 69 -20.36 -17.76 7.31
CA GLY A 69 -21.66 -17.45 7.91
C GLY A 69 -21.78 -16.02 8.40
N ASP A 70 -23.02 -15.53 8.51
CA ASP A 70 -23.32 -14.18 8.96
C ASP A 70 -23.23 -14.06 10.49
N PHE A 71 -22.72 -12.93 10.99
CA PHE A 71 -22.73 -12.62 12.42
C PHE A 71 -23.82 -11.61 12.77
N ALA A 72 -24.71 -11.98 13.69
CA ALA A 72 -25.84 -11.15 14.13
C ALA A 72 -25.65 -10.51 15.53
N GLY A 73 -24.45 -10.55 16.12
CA GLY A 73 -24.17 -10.08 17.49
C GLY A 73 -23.38 -8.76 17.56
N SER A 74 -23.25 -8.20 18.77
CA SER A 74 -22.34 -7.07 19.06
C SER A 74 -21.05 -7.60 19.67
N PHE A 75 -19.89 -7.12 19.22
CA PHE A 75 -18.57 -7.49 19.76
C PHE A 75 -18.26 -6.93 21.18
N SER A 76 -19.28 -6.49 21.94
CA SER A 76 -19.12 -5.86 23.25
C SER A 76 -18.90 -6.88 24.38
N ASP A 77 -17.70 -6.80 24.99
CA ASP A 77 -17.32 -7.26 26.34
C ASP A 77 -17.15 -8.78 26.61
N GLY A 78 -15.98 -9.33 26.29
CA GLY A 78 -15.52 -10.63 26.85
C GLY A 78 -14.04 -10.97 26.56
N PRO A 79 -13.34 -11.73 27.45
CA PRO A 79 -11.98 -12.20 27.19
C PRO A 79 -11.98 -13.25 26.08
N ALA A 80 -11.08 -13.10 25.11
CA ALA A 80 -11.03 -13.95 23.92
C ALA A 80 -10.58 -15.39 24.20
N PRO A 81 -11.21 -16.38 23.57
CA PRO A 81 -10.58 -17.67 23.32
C PRO A 81 -9.55 -17.54 22.18
N ASN A 82 -8.34 -18.07 22.41
CA ASN A 82 -7.21 -18.07 21.47
C ASN A 82 -7.39 -19.14 20.38
N VAL A 83 -7.23 -18.77 19.10
CA VAL A 83 -6.84 -19.74 18.07
C VAL A 83 -5.31 -19.75 18.04
N THR A 84 -4.70 -20.67 18.79
CA THR A 84 -3.22 -20.73 18.97
C THR A 84 -2.56 -21.89 18.24
N ALA A 85 -3.28 -22.66 17.44
CA ALA A 85 -2.84 -24.00 17.07
C ALA A 85 -2.48 -24.24 15.58
N LEU A 86 -2.89 -23.37 14.64
CA LEU A 86 -2.62 -23.61 13.21
C LEU A 86 -1.90 -22.44 12.51
N VAL A 87 -2.19 -21.19 12.87
CA VAL A 87 -1.44 -20.01 12.38
C VAL A 87 -1.06 -19.14 13.59
N PRO A 88 0.12 -19.33 14.21
CA PRO A 88 0.51 -18.63 15.44
C PRO A 88 0.61 -17.10 15.30
N ILE A 89 0.57 -16.60 14.06
CA ILE A 89 0.92 -15.24 13.66
C ILE A 89 -0.29 -14.30 13.75
N PHE A 90 -1.53 -14.81 13.60
CA PHE A 90 -2.76 -14.01 13.61
C PHE A 90 -3.77 -14.55 14.64
N ASN A 91 -3.77 -13.98 15.86
CA ASN A 91 -4.78 -14.30 16.87
C ASN A 91 -6.06 -13.48 16.60
N VAL A 92 -6.89 -13.95 15.66
CA VAL A 92 -8.15 -13.29 15.31
C VAL A 92 -9.29 -13.87 16.15
N ARG A 93 -9.93 -13.02 16.95
CA ARG A 93 -11.02 -13.42 17.87
C ARG A 93 -12.25 -13.86 17.08
N GLY A 94 -12.74 -15.09 17.29
CA GLY A 94 -14.00 -15.54 16.69
C GLY A 94 -13.97 -15.62 15.15
N ALA A 95 -12.78 -15.85 14.58
CA ALA A 95 -12.62 -15.94 13.14
C ALA A 95 -13.00 -17.32 12.59
N VAL A 96 -13.63 -17.30 11.42
CA VAL A 96 -13.75 -18.45 10.54
C VAL A 96 -12.42 -18.64 9.81
N THR A 97 -11.86 -19.85 9.82
CA THR A 97 -10.58 -20.15 9.15
C THR A 97 -10.80 -21.05 7.95
N PHE A 98 -10.39 -20.62 6.76
CA PHE A 98 -10.41 -21.46 5.57
C PHE A 98 -9.01 -21.51 4.94
N ILE A 99 -8.62 -22.73 4.58
CA ILE A 99 -7.41 -23.04 3.82
C ILE A 99 -7.92 -23.79 2.58
N GLY A 100 -7.59 -23.33 1.39
CA GLY A 100 -8.12 -23.91 0.16
C GLY A 100 -7.70 -25.35 -0.02
N ASP A 101 -6.42 -25.66 -0.12
CA ASP A 101 -6.07 -27.06 -0.37
C ASP A 101 -5.64 -27.82 0.87
N ALA A 102 -4.59 -27.36 1.55
CA ALA A 102 -3.92 -28.19 2.53
C ALA A 102 -3.20 -27.45 3.63
N ILE A 103 -3.06 -28.08 4.80
CA ILE A 103 -2.29 -27.45 5.87
C ILE A 103 -0.80 -27.36 5.49
N PHE A 104 -0.26 -28.39 4.83
CA PHE A 104 1.14 -28.43 4.40
C PHE A 104 1.28 -28.75 2.91
N MET A 105 2.06 -27.97 2.18
CA MET A 105 2.44 -28.24 0.80
C MET A 105 3.95 -28.41 0.67
N THR A 106 4.40 -29.50 0.06
CA THR A 106 5.83 -29.82 -0.05
C THR A 106 6.20 -30.39 -1.41
N ASP A 107 7.50 -30.41 -1.71
CA ASP A 107 8.04 -30.88 -2.98
C ASP A 107 7.36 -30.17 -4.17
N GLY A 108 7.02 -30.84 -5.27
CA GLY A 108 6.41 -30.23 -6.45
C GLY A 108 4.89 -30.25 -6.45
N SER A 109 4.25 -30.19 -5.28
CA SER A 109 2.79 -30.03 -5.19
C SER A 109 2.33 -28.72 -5.84
N THR A 110 1.07 -28.64 -6.22
CA THR A 110 0.49 -27.43 -6.83
C THR A 110 -0.87 -27.20 -6.25
N GLY A 111 -1.10 -25.96 -5.85
CA GLY A 111 -2.34 -25.52 -5.27
C GLY A 111 -3.45 -25.34 -6.30
N GLY A 112 -4.64 -25.10 -5.78
CA GLY A 112 -5.90 -25.03 -6.47
C GLY A 112 -6.16 -23.68 -7.12
N ARG A 113 -7.43 -23.40 -7.37
CA ARG A 113 -7.91 -22.03 -7.54
C ARG A 113 -9.12 -21.91 -6.65
N ASP A 114 -8.91 -21.27 -5.52
CA ASP A 114 -9.87 -21.27 -4.45
C ASP A 114 -10.65 -19.97 -4.42
N TYR A 115 -11.89 -20.07 -3.96
CA TYR A 115 -12.78 -18.96 -3.79
C TYR A 115 -13.27 -18.92 -2.36
N ALA A 116 -13.04 -17.83 -1.66
CA ALA A 116 -13.57 -17.63 -0.32
C ALA A 116 -14.35 -16.32 -0.25
N GLN A 117 -15.54 -16.38 0.34
CA GLN A 117 -16.37 -15.21 0.63
C GLN A 117 -16.74 -15.17 2.12
N GLY A 118 -16.41 -14.08 2.79
CA GLY A 118 -16.81 -13.84 4.18
C GLY A 118 -18.30 -13.51 4.31
N GLY A 119 -18.88 -13.86 5.47
CA GLY A 119 -20.26 -13.52 5.79
C GLY A 119 -20.44 -12.07 6.24
N VAL A 120 -21.68 -11.64 6.46
CA VAL A 120 -21.97 -10.27 6.89
C VAL A 120 -21.58 -10.05 8.37
N ASN A 121 -20.92 -8.94 8.68
CA ASN A 121 -20.41 -8.57 10.01
C ASN A 121 -19.45 -9.60 10.64
N SER A 122 -18.73 -10.35 9.82
CA SER A 122 -17.93 -11.51 10.25
C SER A 122 -16.44 -11.18 10.45
N ASN A 123 -15.74 -12.11 11.11
CA ASN A 123 -14.29 -12.14 11.18
C ASN A 123 -13.78 -13.31 10.32
N ASN A 124 -12.97 -13.03 9.30
CA ASN A 124 -12.53 -14.03 8.32
C ASN A 124 -11.00 -14.14 8.32
N LEU A 125 -10.50 -15.36 8.32
CA LEU A 125 -9.10 -15.70 8.04
C LEU A 125 -9.09 -16.68 6.87
N PHE A 126 -8.72 -16.21 5.69
CA PHE A 126 -8.59 -17.04 4.49
C PHE A 126 -7.13 -17.11 4.07
N ILE A 127 -6.71 -18.33 3.72
CA ILE A 127 -5.42 -18.66 3.13
C ILE A 127 -5.76 -19.43 1.86
N GLY A 128 -5.25 -19.03 0.70
CA GLY A 128 -5.61 -19.66 -0.57
C GLY A 128 -5.24 -21.12 -0.59
N ASP A 129 -3.98 -21.52 -0.68
CA ASP A 129 -3.68 -22.97 -0.77
C ASP A 129 -3.29 -23.60 0.56
N ALA A 130 -2.34 -22.99 1.30
CA ALA A 130 -1.73 -23.70 2.41
C ALA A 130 -1.18 -22.88 3.58
N SER A 131 -1.17 -23.50 4.75
CA SER A 131 -0.58 -22.84 5.92
C SER A 131 0.95 -22.79 5.88
N ASP A 132 1.60 -23.79 5.29
CA ASP A 132 3.06 -23.89 5.22
C ASP A 132 3.45 -24.57 3.91
N ALA A 133 4.39 -23.96 3.18
CA ALA A 133 4.89 -24.45 1.91
C ALA A 133 6.42 -24.57 1.88
N ASP A 134 6.93 -25.69 1.37
CA ASP A 134 8.36 -25.93 1.19
C ASP A 134 8.66 -26.58 -0.19
N GLY A 135 9.93 -26.51 -0.60
CA GLY A 135 10.43 -27.12 -1.83
C GLY A 135 9.96 -26.39 -3.09
N LEU A 136 9.31 -27.14 -3.98
CA LEU A 136 8.89 -26.71 -5.32
C LEU A 136 7.40 -26.36 -5.39
N ALA A 137 6.76 -26.20 -4.23
CA ALA A 137 5.32 -25.99 -4.13
C ALA A 137 4.92 -24.73 -4.91
N ARG A 138 3.75 -24.77 -5.51
CA ARG A 138 3.23 -23.64 -6.28
C ARG A 138 1.87 -23.27 -5.77
N GLY A 139 1.72 -21.99 -5.49
CA GLY A 139 0.46 -21.40 -5.14
C GLY A 139 -0.54 -21.45 -6.29
N GLY A 140 -1.79 -21.31 -5.90
CA GLY A 140 -2.98 -21.30 -6.70
C GLY A 140 -3.19 -19.95 -7.36
N ASN A 141 -4.42 -19.51 -7.49
CA ASN A 141 -4.76 -18.28 -8.17
C ASN A 141 -6.08 -17.82 -7.59
N ASP A 142 -6.03 -17.31 -6.38
CA ASP A 142 -7.17 -17.39 -5.49
C ASP A 142 -7.98 -16.11 -5.49
N THR A 143 -9.24 -16.23 -5.10
CA THR A 143 -10.15 -15.10 -5.00
C THR A 143 -10.71 -15.05 -3.60
N LEU A 144 -10.23 -14.08 -2.84
CA LEU A 144 -10.61 -13.88 -1.45
C LEU A 144 -11.45 -12.62 -1.35
N MET A 145 -12.71 -12.76 -0.97
CA MET A 145 -13.63 -11.67 -0.68
C MET A 145 -13.93 -11.70 0.80
N GLY A 146 -13.44 -10.75 1.57
CA GLY A 146 -13.81 -10.64 2.97
C GLY A 146 -15.26 -10.22 3.14
N GLY A 147 -15.73 -10.28 4.38
CA GLY A 147 -17.11 -10.03 4.73
C GLY A 147 -17.49 -8.56 4.57
N ASP A 148 -18.69 -8.33 4.03
CA ASP A 148 -19.31 -7.01 4.07
C ASP A 148 -19.86 -6.73 5.48
N ALA A 149 -19.89 -5.46 5.86
CA ALA A 149 -20.37 -5.00 7.16
C ALA A 149 -21.50 -4.00 6.96
N GLY A 150 -22.71 -4.47 6.68
CA GLY A 150 -23.83 -3.55 6.54
C GLY A 150 -25.19 -4.22 6.59
N TRP A 151 -26.18 -3.43 7.01
CA TRP A 151 -27.57 -3.81 6.92
C TRP A 151 -28.03 -3.83 5.45
N SER A 152 -27.87 -4.95 4.76
CA SER A 152 -28.60 -5.21 3.53
C SER A 152 -30.00 -5.76 3.87
N GLU A 153 -31.00 -4.88 4.01
CA GLU A 153 -32.37 -5.28 3.70
C GLU A 153 -32.91 -4.46 2.53
N PRO A 154 -33.16 -5.14 1.40
CA PRO A 154 -34.37 -4.87 0.64
C PRO A 154 -35.41 -6.00 0.71
N ARG A 155 -35.34 -6.98 1.65
CA ARG A 155 -36.29 -8.12 1.67
C ARG A 155 -36.70 -8.67 3.05
N GLY A 156 -37.29 -7.83 3.89
CA GLY A 156 -38.54 -8.15 4.58
C GLY A 156 -38.58 -9.37 5.51
N ARG A 157 -37.52 -9.65 6.28
CA ARG A 157 -37.61 -10.54 7.45
C ARG A 157 -37.42 -9.72 8.71
N GLY A 158 -38.54 -9.41 9.35
CA GLY A 158 -38.62 -8.59 10.55
C GLY A 158 -37.68 -9.05 11.67
N LEU A 159 -36.59 -8.30 11.84
CA LEU A 159 -35.80 -8.24 13.07
C LEU A 159 -36.27 -7.06 13.93
N THR A 160 -36.29 -7.26 15.25
CA THR A 160 -36.82 -6.31 16.23
C THR A 160 -35.95 -5.05 16.36
N ALA A 161 -36.55 -3.92 16.74
CA ALA A 161 -35.94 -2.59 16.83
C ALA A 161 -34.62 -2.47 17.64
N ALA A 162 -34.24 -3.47 18.44
CA ALA A 162 -32.97 -3.51 19.17
C ALA A 162 -31.73 -3.81 18.29
N THR A 163 -31.92 -4.36 17.09
CA THR A 163 -30.84 -4.66 16.13
C THR A 163 -30.48 -3.46 15.25
N ARG A 164 -31.28 -2.39 15.25
CA ARG A 164 -31.04 -1.15 14.47
C ARG A 164 -29.96 -0.23 15.05
N GLN A 165 -29.17 -0.71 16.02
CA GLN A 165 -28.24 0.10 16.83
C GLN A 165 -26.88 -0.58 17.05
N SER A 166 -26.61 -1.73 16.43
CA SER A 166 -25.29 -2.37 16.53
C SER A 166 -24.37 -1.83 15.42
N ASP A 167 -23.10 -1.65 15.75
CA ASP A 167 -22.06 -1.34 14.78
C ASP A 167 -22.01 -2.44 13.71
N SER A 168 -21.79 -2.03 12.46
CA SER A 168 -21.60 -2.95 11.34
C SER A 168 -20.09 -3.04 11.12
N THR A 169 -19.47 -4.13 11.56
CA THR A 169 -18.01 -4.30 11.52
C THR A 169 -17.61 -5.62 10.90
N ALA A 170 -16.66 -5.59 9.95
CA ALA A 170 -16.00 -6.79 9.43
C ALA A 170 -14.48 -6.70 9.63
N PHE A 171 -13.87 -7.83 9.93
CA PHE A 171 -12.42 -7.97 10.05
C PHE A 171 -11.94 -9.11 9.17
N ASN A 172 -11.04 -8.82 8.24
CA ASN A 172 -10.58 -9.80 7.26
C ASN A 172 -9.05 -9.90 7.30
N VAL A 173 -8.55 -11.14 7.35
CA VAL A 173 -7.14 -11.47 7.10
C VAL A 173 -7.13 -12.40 5.91
N LEU A 174 -6.64 -11.91 4.79
CA LEU A 174 -6.64 -12.63 3.52
C LEU A 174 -5.20 -12.78 3.06
N ILE A 175 -4.77 -14.02 2.87
CA ILE A 175 -3.44 -14.39 2.38
C ILE A 175 -3.65 -15.21 1.11
N GLY A 176 -3.06 -14.74 0.02
CA GLY A 176 -3.08 -15.28 -1.33
C GLY A 176 -2.85 -16.77 -1.38
N ASP A 177 -1.63 -17.27 -1.14
CA ASP A 177 -1.34 -18.72 -1.20
C ASP A 177 -0.98 -19.31 0.17
N PHE A 178 0.06 -18.77 0.81
CA PHE A 178 0.82 -19.44 1.86
C PHE A 178 0.90 -18.64 3.17
N ALA A 179 0.47 -19.19 4.29
CA ALA A 179 0.75 -18.53 5.57
C ALA A 179 2.24 -18.54 5.97
N GLU A 180 3.08 -19.42 5.41
CA GLU A 180 4.55 -19.38 5.48
C GLU A 180 5.14 -20.11 4.25
N ALA A 181 6.12 -19.56 3.54
CA ALA A 181 6.77 -20.22 2.39
C ALA A 181 8.30 -20.23 2.52
N GLY A 182 8.90 -21.43 2.47
CA GLY A 182 10.36 -21.64 2.52
C GLY A 182 10.92 -22.13 3.87
N GLY A 183 10.06 -22.54 4.81
CA GLY A 183 10.44 -23.26 6.04
C GLY A 183 10.86 -22.40 7.25
N ARG A 184 10.12 -22.57 8.36
CA ARG A 184 10.34 -22.07 9.75
C ARG A 184 11.34 -20.94 9.98
N GLY A 185 10.90 -19.72 9.67
CA GLY A 185 11.30 -18.47 10.32
C GLY A 185 12.77 -18.02 10.17
N PRO A 186 13.05 -16.74 10.51
CA PRO A 186 14.31 -16.05 10.20
C PRO A 186 15.54 -16.50 11.03
N THR A 187 15.60 -17.74 11.54
CA THR A 187 16.65 -18.14 12.51
C THR A 187 17.45 -19.41 12.21
N THR A 188 17.25 -20.10 11.10
CA THR A 188 18.13 -21.22 10.74
C THR A 188 18.84 -20.99 9.42
N ARG A 189 19.98 -20.31 9.52
CA ARG A 189 21.10 -20.38 8.56
C ARG A 189 21.56 -21.84 8.42
N GLU A 190 20.90 -22.61 7.57
CA GLU A 190 21.48 -23.80 6.99
C GLU A 190 21.59 -23.57 5.48
N VAL A 191 22.82 -23.59 4.99
CA VAL A 191 23.17 -23.35 3.59
C VAL A 191 22.51 -24.43 2.73
N ILE A 192 21.36 -24.12 2.12
CA ILE A 192 20.74 -24.99 1.12
C ILE A 192 21.20 -24.52 -0.26
N PHE A 193 22.15 -25.27 -0.82
CA PHE A 193 22.62 -25.15 -2.19
C PHE A 193 21.47 -25.38 -3.19
N GLU A 194 21.19 -24.40 -4.06
CA GLU A 194 20.59 -24.55 -5.40
C GLU A 194 19.39 -25.52 -5.54
N LEU A 195 18.47 -25.55 -4.57
CA LEU A 195 17.19 -26.22 -4.77
C LEU A 195 16.18 -25.22 -5.36
N PRO A 196 15.34 -25.66 -6.32
CA PRO A 196 14.34 -24.79 -6.92
C PRO A 196 13.22 -24.47 -5.92
N SER A 197 12.74 -23.23 -5.98
CA SER A 197 11.98 -22.55 -4.91
C SER A 197 10.47 -22.50 -5.14
N PRO A 198 9.68 -22.21 -4.09
CA PRO A 198 8.24 -22.01 -4.20
C PRO A 198 7.90 -20.84 -5.13
N LYS A 199 6.68 -20.86 -5.66
CA LYS A 199 6.13 -19.76 -6.45
C LYS A 199 4.75 -19.39 -5.95
N GLY A 200 4.53 -18.09 -5.86
CA GLY A 200 3.22 -17.52 -5.59
C GLY A 200 2.27 -17.58 -6.80
N GLY A 201 1.00 -17.36 -6.50
CA GLY A 201 -0.16 -17.41 -7.37
C GLY A 201 -0.37 -16.13 -8.17
N GLN A 202 -1.62 -15.79 -8.47
CA GLN A 202 -1.99 -14.41 -8.83
C GLN A 202 -3.37 -14.22 -8.27
N ASP A 203 -3.44 -13.44 -7.20
CA ASP A 203 -4.56 -13.47 -6.29
C ASP A 203 -5.38 -12.20 -6.41
N SER A 204 -6.69 -12.38 -6.27
CA SER A 204 -7.66 -11.31 -6.29
C SER A 204 -8.27 -11.17 -4.91
N ILE A 205 -7.77 -10.21 -4.15
CA ILE A 205 -8.11 -10.02 -2.75
C ILE A 205 -8.94 -8.74 -2.58
N VAL A 206 -10.13 -8.89 -2.02
CA VAL A 206 -11.05 -7.78 -1.75
C VAL A 206 -11.46 -7.84 -0.28
N GLY A 207 -11.13 -6.80 0.48
CA GLY A 207 -11.42 -6.73 1.91
C GLY A 207 -12.90 -6.81 2.26
N GLY A 208 -13.71 -5.83 1.86
CA GLY A 208 -15.15 -5.82 2.14
C GLY A 208 -15.69 -4.39 2.27
N ASP A 209 -17.00 -4.21 2.10
CA ASP A 209 -17.64 -2.91 2.20
C ASP A 209 -18.50 -2.81 3.47
N ALA A 210 -18.47 -1.66 4.14
CA ALA A 210 -19.26 -1.38 5.32
C ALA A 210 -20.31 -0.26 5.09
N TRP A 211 -21.54 -0.45 5.57
CA TRP A 211 -22.60 0.56 5.54
C TRP A 211 -23.42 0.60 6.82
N ALA A 212 -23.51 1.78 7.44
CA ALA A 212 -24.39 2.02 8.59
C ALA A 212 -25.12 3.38 8.52
N TYR A 213 -26.29 3.46 9.17
CA TYR A 213 -27.08 4.69 9.24
C TYR A 213 -26.89 5.45 10.57
N ASN A 214 -27.16 4.80 11.71
CA ASN A 214 -27.12 5.41 13.06
C ASN A 214 -26.21 4.62 14.02
N SER A 215 -25.24 3.91 13.48
CA SER A 215 -24.22 3.11 14.19
C SER A 215 -22.93 3.13 13.40
N ASP A 216 -21.82 2.71 13.99
CA ASP A 216 -20.53 2.80 13.30
C ASP A 216 -20.46 1.76 12.17
N ALA A 217 -19.84 2.15 11.04
CA ALA A 217 -19.53 1.29 9.92
C ALA A 217 -18.01 1.06 9.87
N GLY A 218 -17.58 -0.18 10.08
CA GLY A 218 -16.16 -0.53 10.15
C GLY A 218 -15.80 -1.66 9.18
N VAL A 219 -14.72 -1.47 8.42
CA VAL A 219 -14.01 -2.58 7.79
C VAL A 219 -12.54 -2.50 8.15
N SER A 220 -11.96 -3.63 8.53
CA SER A 220 -10.54 -3.75 8.84
C SER A 220 -9.96 -4.92 8.08
N ASN A 221 -8.91 -4.67 7.31
CA ASN A 221 -8.32 -5.67 6.44
C ASN A 221 -6.80 -5.77 6.65
N VAL A 222 -6.30 -6.99 6.71
CA VAL A 222 -4.89 -7.33 6.49
C VAL A 222 -4.87 -8.20 5.24
N LEU A 223 -4.35 -7.64 4.16
CA LEU A 223 -4.36 -8.25 2.84
C LEU A 223 -2.91 -8.44 2.41
N ILE A 224 -2.55 -9.68 2.14
CA ILE A 224 -1.24 -10.11 1.69
C ILE A 224 -1.54 -10.95 0.44
N GLY A 225 -0.86 -10.73 -0.68
CA GLY A 225 -0.93 -11.63 -1.82
C GLY A 225 -0.25 -12.95 -1.46
N ASP A 226 0.85 -13.35 -2.08
CA ASP A 226 1.25 -14.76 -1.97
C ASP A 226 1.47 -15.29 -0.55
N ALA A 227 2.28 -14.64 0.30
CA ALA A 227 2.73 -15.31 1.52
C ALA A 227 3.12 -14.44 2.72
N TYR A 228 3.12 -14.98 3.94
CA TYR A 228 3.67 -14.21 5.07
C TYR A 228 5.18 -13.95 4.94
N ALA A 229 5.95 -14.93 4.45
CA ALA A 229 7.40 -14.81 4.28
C ALA A 229 7.82 -15.54 3.00
N LEU A 230 8.71 -14.91 2.22
CA LEU A 230 9.30 -15.45 0.99
C LEU A 230 10.82 -15.47 1.10
N GLY A 231 11.44 -16.60 0.77
CA GLY A 231 12.89 -16.78 0.81
C GLY A 231 13.41 -17.65 -0.33
N ALA A 232 14.70 -17.98 -0.27
CA ALA A 232 15.37 -18.95 -1.12
C ALA A 232 15.13 -18.80 -2.64
N LEU A 233 15.19 -17.58 -3.19
CA LEU A 233 14.92 -17.28 -4.62
C LEU A 233 13.46 -17.53 -5.08
N ALA A 234 12.51 -17.63 -4.16
CA ALA A 234 11.08 -17.71 -4.47
C ALA A 234 10.64 -16.52 -5.33
N LYS A 235 9.59 -16.75 -6.11
CA LYS A 235 8.99 -15.71 -6.96
C LYS A 235 7.54 -15.54 -6.59
N ALA A 236 7.22 -14.32 -6.26
CA ALA A 236 5.87 -13.90 -6.00
C ALA A 236 5.00 -13.87 -7.26
N GLY A 237 3.70 -13.78 -7.04
CA GLY A 237 2.62 -13.61 -7.98
C GLY A 237 2.54 -12.21 -8.59
N ASP A 238 1.47 -11.91 -9.32
CA ASP A 238 1.13 -10.53 -9.71
C ASP A 238 -0.29 -10.30 -9.15
N ASP A 239 -0.40 -9.67 -7.99
CA ASP A 239 -1.62 -9.68 -7.18
C ASP A 239 -2.49 -8.44 -7.38
N THR A 240 -3.78 -8.55 -7.09
CA THR A 240 -4.72 -7.43 -7.10
C THR A 240 -5.44 -7.35 -5.76
N VAL A 241 -5.16 -6.29 -5.01
CA VAL A 241 -5.59 -6.17 -3.61
C VAL A 241 -6.39 -4.89 -3.39
N ARG A 242 -7.57 -4.99 -2.77
CA ARG A 242 -8.50 -3.86 -2.56
C ARG A 242 -9.04 -3.78 -1.14
N GLY A 243 -8.79 -2.67 -0.45
CA GLY A 243 -9.18 -2.43 0.95
C GLY A 243 -10.66 -2.12 1.25
N GLY A 244 -11.53 -2.00 0.23
CA GLY A 244 -12.98 -1.80 0.45
C GLY A 244 -13.41 -0.39 0.86
N THR A 245 -14.68 -0.19 1.24
CA THR A 245 -15.26 1.14 1.51
C THR A 245 -16.15 1.14 2.75
N ALA A 246 -15.97 2.10 3.65
CA ALA A 246 -16.88 2.34 4.77
C ALA A 246 -17.78 3.56 4.52
N THR A 247 -19.08 3.41 4.70
CA THR A 247 -20.07 4.48 4.55
C THR A 247 -20.92 4.62 5.81
N ALA A 248 -21.00 5.83 6.36
CA ALA A 248 -21.84 6.14 7.52
C ALA A 248 -22.64 7.44 7.31
N SER A 249 -23.85 7.48 7.86
CA SER A 249 -24.67 8.70 7.94
C SER A 249 -24.41 9.43 9.25
N ASP A 250 -25.08 9.06 10.34
CA ASP A 250 -25.12 9.80 11.62
C ASP A 250 -24.20 9.16 12.67
N ALA A 251 -23.06 8.62 12.22
CA ALA A 251 -22.12 7.83 13.00
C ALA A 251 -20.74 7.75 12.31
N THR A 252 -19.81 6.96 12.84
CA THR A 252 -18.43 6.88 12.33
C THR A 252 -18.31 5.87 11.19
N ALA A 253 -17.72 6.27 10.06
CA ALA A 253 -17.21 5.37 9.03
C ALA A 253 -15.71 5.09 9.26
N SER A 254 -15.27 3.85 9.23
CA SER A 254 -13.88 3.46 9.45
C SER A 254 -13.45 2.38 8.47
N ALA A 255 -12.40 2.64 7.70
CA ALA A 255 -11.75 1.68 6.82
C ALA A 255 -10.26 1.60 7.17
N TYR A 256 -9.81 0.50 7.76
CA TYR A 256 -8.41 0.30 8.15
C TYR A 256 -7.80 -0.82 7.31
N ASN A 257 -6.76 -0.51 6.53
CA ASN A 257 -6.17 -1.46 5.60
C ASN A 257 -4.66 -1.52 5.79
N ILE A 258 -4.15 -2.75 5.91
CA ILE A 258 -2.77 -3.10 5.61
C ILE A 258 -2.81 -3.91 4.33
N ILE A 259 -2.11 -3.43 3.32
CA ILE A 259 -2.06 -4.02 1.99
C ILE A 259 -0.60 -4.26 1.65
N VAL A 260 -0.26 -5.50 1.40
CA VAL A 260 1.07 -5.95 0.97
C VAL A 260 0.85 -6.77 -0.28
N GLY A 261 1.55 -6.47 -1.36
CA GLY A 261 1.38 -7.19 -2.62
C GLY A 261 1.85 -8.62 -2.49
N ASP A 262 3.11 -8.88 -2.14
CA ASP A 262 3.58 -10.28 -2.08
C ASP A 262 3.62 -10.86 -0.68
N ALA A 263 4.45 -10.27 0.20
CA ALA A 263 4.79 -10.91 1.45
C ALA A 263 5.22 -10.02 2.59
N PHE A 264 4.97 -10.42 3.84
CA PHE A 264 5.38 -9.59 4.98
C PHE A 264 6.91 -9.48 5.10
N PHE A 265 7.65 -10.55 4.77
CA PHE A 265 9.12 -10.59 4.77
C PHE A 265 9.67 -11.20 3.48
N MET A 266 10.70 -10.58 2.89
CA MET A 266 11.41 -11.10 1.72
C MET A 266 12.91 -11.20 1.94
N THR A 267 13.51 -12.34 1.61
CA THR A 267 14.93 -12.66 1.90
C THR A 267 15.55 -13.53 0.80
N ASP A 268 16.87 -13.77 0.88
CA ASP A 268 17.58 -14.81 0.13
C ASP A 268 17.35 -14.76 -1.39
N GLY A 269 17.36 -13.54 -1.95
CA GLY A 269 17.19 -13.30 -3.38
C GLY A 269 15.81 -13.61 -3.95
N SER A 270 14.78 -13.69 -3.09
CA SER A 270 13.39 -13.74 -3.53
C SER A 270 13.03 -12.52 -4.40
N ARG A 271 11.97 -12.65 -5.18
CA ARG A 271 11.53 -11.61 -6.12
C ARG A 271 10.06 -11.34 -5.96
N GLY A 272 9.74 -10.08 -5.84
CA GLY A 272 8.40 -9.60 -5.74
C GLY A 272 7.69 -9.54 -7.08
N GLY A 273 6.40 -9.31 -6.97
CA GLY A 273 5.39 -9.38 -8.00
C GLY A 273 5.29 -8.11 -8.82
N ARG A 274 4.13 -7.92 -9.44
CA ARG A 274 3.75 -6.63 -10.02
C ARG A 274 2.31 -6.38 -9.65
N ASP A 275 2.15 -5.74 -8.51
CA ASP A 275 0.90 -5.78 -7.79
C ASP A 275 0.06 -4.55 -8.06
N ALA A 276 -1.25 -4.72 -7.98
CA ALA A 276 -2.23 -3.66 -8.13
C ALA A 276 -2.96 -3.45 -6.81
N LEU A 277 -2.52 -2.44 -6.05
CA LEU A 277 -2.96 -2.19 -4.69
C LEU A 277 -3.91 -0.99 -4.63
N TYR A 278 -5.08 -1.15 -4.03
CA TYR A 278 -6.11 -0.13 -3.92
C TYR A 278 -6.52 0.08 -2.47
N GLY A 279 -6.18 1.23 -1.91
CA GLY A 279 -6.59 1.65 -0.57
C GLY A 279 -8.11 1.75 -0.42
N GLY A 280 -8.57 1.57 0.81
CA GLY A 280 -9.97 1.68 1.17
C GLY A 280 -10.45 3.11 1.36
N ASN A 281 -11.75 3.32 1.19
CA ASN A 281 -12.38 4.64 1.12
C ASN A 281 -13.33 4.90 2.29
N VAL A 282 -13.61 6.17 2.55
CA VAL A 282 -14.70 6.59 3.45
C VAL A 282 -15.70 7.47 2.71
N VAL A 283 -16.98 7.30 3.06
CA VAL A 283 -18.05 8.19 2.66
C VAL A 283 -18.89 8.58 3.88
N VAL A 284 -18.95 9.87 4.17
CA VAL A 284 -19.82 10.46 5.21
C VAL A 284 -21.02 11.12 4.54
N THR A 285 -22.23 10.77 4.98
CA THR A 285 -23.48 11.24 4.34
C THR A 285 -24.36 12.17 5.17
N SER A 286 -24.00 12.49 6.43
CA SER A 286 -24.75 13.41 7.31
C SER A 286 -23.90 14.51 7.94
N ASP A 287 -24.57 15.42 8.64
CA ASP A 287 -24.03 16.54 9.44
C ASP A 287 -23.67 16.15 10.89
N SER A 288 -23.46 14.85 11.15
CA SER A 288 -23.16 14.34 12.49
C SER A 288 -22.25 13.11 12.54
N GLY A 289 -21.77 12.62 11.38
CA GLY A 289 -20.88 11.48 11.29
C GLY A 289 -19.45 11.87 10.94
N ASP A 290 -18.46 11.12 11.45
CA ASP A 290 -17.06 11.24 11.05
C ASP A 290 -16.67 10.06 10.15
N GLY A 291 -15.56 10.18 9.43
CA GLY A 291 -15.06 9.15 8.52
C GLY A 291 -13.53 9.09 8.50
N TYR A 292 -12.97 7.90 8.68
CA TYR A 292 -11.53 7.67 8.70
C TYR A 292 -11.14 6.48 7.83
N ALA A 293 -10.32 6.71 6.81
CA ALA A 293 -9.64 5.67 6.04
C ALA A 293 -8.17 5.75 6.39
N ILE A 294 -7.58 4.63 6.78
CA ILE A 294 -6.13 4.52 6.94
C ILE A 294 -5.68 3.34 6.08
N ASN A 295 -4.78 3.63 5.15
CA ASN A 295 -4.21 2.67 4.23
C ASN A 295 -2.70 2.68 4.41
N LEU A 296 -2.17 1.57 4.92
CA LEU A 296 -0.75 1.26 4.89
C LEU A 296 -0.54 0.30 3.73
N MET A 297 0.28 0.68 2.76
CA MET A 297 0.45 -0.06 1.52
C MET A 297 1.93 -0.22 1.20
N SER A 298 2.34 -1.44 0.90
CA SER A 298 3.67 -1.79 0.36
C SER A 298 3.46 -2.61 -0.89
N GLY A 299 4.16 -2.31 -1.99
CA GLY A 299 4.10 -3.14 -3.20
C GLY A 299 4.52 -4.55 -2.90
N ASP A 300 5.76 -4.81 -2.52
CA ASP A 300 6.16 -6.20 -2.26
C ASP A 300 6.01 -6.63 -0.80
N ASN A 301 6.64 -5.88 0.13
CA ASN A 301 6.84 -6.39 1.48
C ASN A 301 7.04 -5.34 2.57
N ILE A 302 6.85 -5.72 3.83
CA ILE A 302 7.15 -4.81 4.95
C ILE A 302 8.65 -4.77 5.29
N THR A 303 9.39 -5.86 5.05
CA THR A 303 10.83 -5.93 5.30
C THR A 303 11.55 -6.78 4.28
N MET A 304 12.55 -6.17 3.63
CA MET A 304 13.36 -6.76 2.57
C MET A 304 14.81 -6.99 3.04
N ASP A 305 15.41 -8.13 2.68
CA ASP A 305 16.76 -8.51 3.11
C ASP A 305 17.47 -9.43 2.09
N ASP A 306 18.77 -9.66 2.31
CA ASP A 306 19.60 -10.72 1.69
C ASP A 306 19.41 -10.88 0.17
N GLY A 307 19.50 -9.76 -0.56
CA GLY A 307 19.48 -9.74 -2.02
C GLY A 307 18.10 -9.87 -2.68
N ALA A 308 17.03 -9.80 -1.88
CA ALA A 308 15.66 -9.77 -2.39
C ALA A 308 15.43 -8.57 -3.32
N ARG A 309 14.44 -8.70 -4.20
CA ARG A 309 14.17 -7.72 -5.26
C ARG A 309 12.71 -7.36 -5.27
N GLY A 310 12.45 -6.06 -5.31
CA GLY A 310 11.11 -5.53 -5.45
C GLY A 310 10.54 -5.61 -6.86
N GLY A 311 9.28 -5.29 -6.91
CA GLY A 311 8.32 -5.57 -7.95
C GLY A 311 8.28 -4.47 -9.00
N ALA A 312 7.10 -4.15 -9.51
CA ALA A 312 6.89 -2.93 -10.27
C ALA A 312 5.40 -2.64 -10.19
N ASP A 313 5.06 -1.91 -9.16
CA ASP A 313 3.76 -1.96 -8.55
C ASP A 313 2.93 -0.75 -8.89
N PHE A 314 1.62 -0.95 -8.84
CA PHE A 314 0.62 0.06 -9.11
C PHE A 314 -0.23 0.27 -7.87
N MET A 315 -0.10 1.43 -7.24
CA MET A 315 -0.78 1.73 -5.99
C MET A 315 -1.72 2.92 -6.15
N VAL A 316 -2.91 2.81 -5.57
CA VAL A 316 -3.87 3.91 -5.48
C VAL A 316 -4.32 4.08 -4.03
N GLY A 317 -4.04 5.24 -3.45
CA GLY A 317 -4.48 5.61 -2.12
C GLY A 317 -6.01 5.72 -2.02
N GLY A 318 -6.54 5.44 -0.84
CA GLY A 318 -7.93 5.60 -0.49
C GLY A 318 -8.39 7.06 -0.44
N SER A 319 -9.64 7.31 -0.79
CA SER A 319 -10.25 8.64 -0.84
C SER A 319 -11.26 8.87 0.27
N ALA A 320 -11.44 10.14 0.63
CA ALA A 320 -12.45 10.57 1.58
C ALA A 320 -13.46 11.52 0.93
N ARG A 321 -14.74 11.22 1.15
CA ARG A 321 -15.84 12.04 0.65
C ARG A 321 -16.78 12.39 1.79
N SER A 322 -17.00 13.69 2.00
CA SER A 322 -18.16 14.16 2.75
C SER A 322 -19.22 14.70 1.78
N VAL A 323 -20.46 14.24 1.92
CA VAL A 323 -21.60 14.76 1.15
C VAL A 323 -22.18 16.02 1.79
N VAL A 324 -21.89 16.25 3.07
CA VAL A 324 -22.25 17.46 3.81
C VAL A 324 -21.06 18.41 3.82
N THR A 325 -21.34 19.70 3.60
CA THR A 325 -20.32 20.75 3.51
C THR A 325 -20.60 21.87 4.51
N ASP A 326 -20.68 21.52 5.79
CA ASP A 326 -20.98 22.48 6.85
C ASP A 326 -19.80 22.73 7.82
N GLY A 327 -18.68 22.02 7.59
CA GLY A 327 -17.41 22.18 8.29
C GLY A 327 -17.36 21.63 9.70
N LYS A 328 -18.35 20.83 10.15
CA LYS A 328 -18.37 20.26 11.50
C LYS A 328 -17.92 18.81 11.58
N GLU A 329 -17.91 18.11 10.45
CA GLU A 329 -17.55 16.70 10.34
C GLU A 329 -16.13 16.51 9.81
N ILE A 330 -15.46 15.44 10.23
CA ILE A 330 -14.15 15.05 9.70
C ILE A 330 -14.33 13.83 8.81
N ALA A 331 -14.09 13.96 7.51
CA ALA A 331 -13.85 12.83 6.62
C ALA A 331 -12.40 12.87 6.15
N ALA A 332 -11.58 11.90 6.57
CA ALA A 332 -10.15 11.87 6.27
C ALA A 332 -9.73 10.51 5.71
N ALA A 333 -8.91 10.54 4.67
CA ALA A 333 -8.17 9.38 4.20
C ALA A 333 -6.67 9.64 4.38
N ILE A 334 -5.98 8.70 5.02
CA ILE A 334 -4.54 8.72 5.23
C ILE A 334 -3.96 7.54 4.45
N ASN A 335 -3.08 7.84 3.52
CA ASN A 335 -2.41 6.85 2.68
C ASN A 335 -0.91 6.95 2.93
N LEU A 336 -0.33 5.88 3.46
CA LEU A 336 1.11 5.70 3.58
C LEU A 336 1.51 4.58 2.62
N MET A 337 2.28 4.94 1.60
CA MET A 337 2.62 4.07 0.48
C MET A 337 4.14 4.02 0.31
N ALA A 338 4.68 2.82 0.28
CA ALA A 338 6.02 2.51 -0.19
C ALA A 338 5.87 1.66 -1.45
N GLY A 339 6.55 2.00 -2.54
CA GLY A 339 6.44 1.20 -3.75
C GLY A 339 6.98 -0.21 -3.52
N ASP A 340 8.15 -0.41 -2.92
CA ASP A 340 8.60 -1.77 -2.58
C ASP A 340 8.39 -2.12 -1.09
N THR A 341 9.01 -1.34 -0.18
CA THR A 341 9.15 -1.77 1.22
C THR A 341 9.19 -0.65 2.27
N PHE A 342 8.85 -0.98 3.51
CA PHE A 342 9.04 -0.07 4.66
C PHE A 342 10.36 -0.28 5.40
N SER A 343 11.13 -1.32 5.08
CA SER A 343 12.36 -1.62 5.81
C SER A 343 13.33 -2.49 5.02
N VAL A 344 14.62 -2.16 5.09
CA VAL A 344 15.68 -2.97 4.51
C VAL A 344 16.68 -3.38 5.60
N ARG A 345 17.07 -4.65 5.63
CA ARG A 345 17.98 -5.24 6.62
C ARG A 345 19.25 -5.86 6.04
N GLY A 346 19.62 -5.57 4.80
CA GLY A 346 20.77 -6.20 4.14
C GLY A 346 21.44 -5.33 3.07
N SER A 347 22.36 -5.96 2.32
CA SER A 347 22.95 -5.40 1.10
C SER A 347 22.34 -6.05 -0.14
N ASP A 348 22.56 -5.43 -1.30
CA ASP A 348 22.25 -5.99 -2.62
C ASP A 348 20.76 -6.19 -2.93
N VAL A 349 19.87 -5.40 -2.32
CA VAL A 349 18.46 -5.33 -2.76
C VAL A 349 18.33 -4.48 -4.01
N ASP A 350 17.45 -4.90 -4.92
CA ASP A 350 17.05 -4.12 -6.11
C ASP A 350 15.60 -3.66 -5.92
N PHE A 351 15.30 -2.43 -6.31
CA PHE A 351 13.98 -1.82 -6.17
C PHE A 351 13.18 -1.83 -7.48
N GLY A 352 11.87 -1.81 -7.34
CA GLY A 352 10.87 -1.91 -8.37
C GLY A 352 10.51 -0.56 -8.98
N ARG A 353 10.02 -0.55 -10.23
CA ARG A 353 9.61 0.72 -10.85
C ARG A 353 8.14 0.97 -10.63
N ASP A 354 7.84 1.86 -9.71
CA ASP A 354 6.52 1.92 -9.13
C ASP A 354 5.71 3.10 -9.65
N THR A 355 4.40 2.91 -9.66
CA THR A 355 3.44 3.94 -10.05
C THR A 355 2.42 4.11 -8.93
N MET A 356 2.50 5.25 -8.25
CA MET A 356 1.61 5.59 -7.16
C MET A 356 0.67 6.74 -7.51
N VAL A 357 -0.58 6.63 -7.06
CA VAL A 357 -1.58 7.69 -7.14
C VAL A 357 -2.18 7.93 -5.76
N GLY A 358 -2.04 9.13 -5.23
CA GLY A 358 -2.65 9.55 -3.98
C GLY A 358 -4.18 9.54 -4.01
N GLY A 359 -4.77 9.29 -2.85
CA GLY A 359 -6.20 9.46 -2.63
C GLY A 359 -6.65 10.91 -2.68
N SER A 360 -7.93 11.14 -2.94
CA SER A 360 -8.50 12.49 -3.10
C SER A 360 -9.52 12.83 -2.00
N GLY A 361 -9.64 14.13 -1.70
CA GLY A 361 -10.66 14.67 -0.80
C GLY A 361 -11.76 15.40 -1.59
N THR A 362 -13.04 15.14 -1.27
CA THR A 362 -14.18 15.81 -1.90
C THR A 362 -15.23 16.29 -0.89
N GLY A 363 -15.91 17.40 -1.20
CA GLY A 363 -16.77 18.09 -0.23
C GLY A 363 -15.92 18.67 0.89
N ASP A 364 -16.23 18.30 2.14
CA ASP A 364 -15.38 18.57 3.31
C ASP A 364 -14.45 17.39 3.65
N GLY A 365 -14.35 16.38 2.77
CA GLY A 365 -13.41 15.28 2.94
C GLY A 365 -12.00 15.67 2.54
N TYR A 366 -10.98 15.17 3.25
CA TYR A 366 -9.56 15.43 3.03
C TYR A 366 -8.78 14.15 2.79
N ALA A 367 -7.73 14.21 1.98
CA ALA A 367 -6.79 13.12 1.83
C ALA A 367 -5.37 13.58 2.19
N ILE A 368 -4.64 12.74 2.92
CA ILE A 368 -3.22 12.92 3.21
C ILE A 368 -2.50 11.75 2.56
N ASN A 369 -1.60 12.05 1.63
CA ASN A 369 -0.84 11.06 0.89
C ASN A 369 0.64 11.21 1.22
N VAL A 370 1.25 10.15 1.75
CA VAL A 370 2.68 10.04 1.99
C VAL A 370 3.19 8.91 1.11
N MET A 371 4.03 9.23 0.14
CA MET A 371 4.48 8.33 -0.92
C MET A 371 6.00 8.33 -1.00
N PHE A 372 6.56 7.12 -1.08
CA PHE A 372 7.98 6.85 -1.30
C PHE A 372 8.08 5.88 -2.46
N GLY A 373 8.87 6.17 -3.50
CA GLY A 373 9.06 5.27 -4.65
C GLY A 373 9.45 3.88 -4.23
N ASP A 374 10.46 3.78 -3.37
CA ASP A 374 11.03 2.49 -3.01
C ASP A 374 10.85 2.20 -1.51
N ILE A 375 11.54 2.97 -0.65
CA ILE A 375 11.59 2.71 0.80
C ILE A 375 10.79 3.73 1.60
N GLY A 376 9.70 3.25 2.20
CA GLY A 376 8.87 4.03 3.12
C GLY A 376 9.56 4.39 4.45
N ALA A 377 9.18 5.53 5.03
CA ALA A 377 9.65 5.93 6.36
C ALA A 377 8.98 5.11 7.49
N SER A 378 9.78 4.40 8.29
CA SER A 378 9.29 3.59 9.42
C SER A 378 9.03 4.40 10.71
N ASP A 379 9.63 5.59 10.82
CA ASP A 379 9.52 6.47 11.99
C ASP A 379 8.79 7.77 11.62
N ALA A 380 7.55 7.92 12.08
CA ALA A 380 6.75 9.15 11.92
C ALA A 380 7.37 10.41 12.58
N GLY A 381 8.55 10.30 13.22
CA GLY A 381 9.27 11.39 13.86
C GLY A 381 10.00 12.34 12.90
N GLY A 382 10.16 11.96 11.62
CA GLY A 382 10.75 12.80 10.56
C GLY A 382 9.73 13.54 9.70
N LEU A 383 8.45 13.14 9.74
CA LEU A 383 7.40 13.73 8.91
C LEU A 383 6.97 15.10 9.46
N PRO A 384 6.69 16.09 8.58
CA PRO A 384 6.37 17.47 8.99
C PRO A 384 5.04 17.63 9.75
N PHE A 385 4.27 16.54 9.93
CA PHE A 385 3.00 16.54 10.63
C PHE A 385 2.98 15.50 11.77
N PRO A 386 2.61 15.88 13.00
CA PRO A 386 2.40 14.93 14.09
C PRO A 386 1.13 14.10 13.82
N PHE A 387 1.28 12.78 13.62
CA PHE A 387 0.15 11.85 13.54
C PHE A 387 -0.40 11.58 14.95
N PRO A 388 -1.70 11.88 15.25
CA PRO A 388 -2.22 11.75 16.62
C PRO A 388 -2.45 10.31 17.12
N PHE A 389 -2.33 9.27 16.27
CA PHE A 389 -2.94 7.96 16.55
C PHE A 389 -2.00 6.77 16.72
N PHE A 390 -0.69 6.94 16.50
CA PHE A 390 0.29 5.90 16.86
C PHE A 390 0.69 6.04 18.33
N GLY A 391 -0.24 5.71 19.24
CA GLY A 391 -0.05 5.79 20.69
C GLY A 391 -0.97 4.88 21.53
N GLN A 392 -0.40 3.74 21.97
CA GLN A 392 -0.73 2.92 23.14
C GLN A 392 -2.21 2.49 23.38
N ASN A 393 -2.74 1.55 22.59
CA ASN A 393 -3.55 0.38 23.02
C ASN A 393 -4.38 -0.24 21.86
N GLY A 394 -3.72 -0.58 20.76
CA GLY A 394 -4.36 -1.19 19.59
C GLY A 394 -3.53 -1.14 18.30
N ALA A 395 -2.26 -0.73 18.39
CA ALA A 395 -1.35 -0.69 17.26
C ALA A 395 -1.02 -2.13 16.79
N ILE A 396 -1.11 -2.37 15.48
CA ILE A 396 -0.11 -3.23 14.86
C ILE A 396 1.20 -2.47 15.07
N SER A 397 1.93 -2.93 16.06
CA SER A 397 3.26 -2.47 16.37
C SER A 397 4.12 -2.79 15.16
N LEU A 398 4.22 -1.84 14.22
CA LEU A 398 5.39 -1.69 13.37
C LEU A 398 6.66 -1.49 14.23
N ALA A 399 6.60 -1.49 15.58
CA ALA A 399 7.77 -1.44 16.46
C ALA A 399 8.67 -2.69 16.43
N GLY A 400 8.49 -3.59 15.45
CA GLY A 400 9.60 -4.43 14.96
C GLY A 400 10.59 -3.66 14.07
N LEU A 401 10.23 -2.45 13.64
CA LEU A 401 11.00 -1.47 12.87
C LEU A 401 11.58 -0.40 13.80
N ASP A 402 12.06 -0.79 14.98
CA ASP A 402 12.67 0.12 15.96
C ASP A 402 13.99 0.72 15.44
N GLY A 403 13.92 1.68 14.52
CA GLY A 403 15.01 2.59 14.20
C GLY A 403 16.35 1.90 13.89
N SER A 404 16.29 0.70 13.34
CA SER A 404 17.45 -0.03 12.84
C SER A 404 17.34 -0.34 11.35
N THR A 405 16.97 0.67 10.53
CA THR A 405 17.96 0.97 9.48
C THR A 405 19.24 1.18 10.25
N SER A 406 20.22 0.30 10.09
CA SER A 406 21.45 0.35 10.85
C SER A 406 22.09 1.75 10.73
N ARG A 407 21.75 2.65 11.68
CA ARG A 407 22.51 3.86 12.01
C ARG A 407 23.93 3.54 12.50
N GLY A 408 24.31 2.26 12.47
CA GLY A 408 25.66 1.75 12.68
C GLY A 408 26.23 1.11 11.42
N SER A 409 27.00 1.89 10.66
CA SER A 409 28.21 1.44 9.95
C SER A 409 28.09 0.41 8.81
N TYR A 410 26.89 0.10 8.32
CA TYR A 410 26.70 -0.56 7.02
C TYR A 410 26.10 0.46 6.05
N ASN A 411 26.86 0.80 5.01
CA ASN A 411 26.45 1.70 3.94
C ASN A 411 26.23 0.82 2.71
N PRO A 412 25.01 0.30 2.50
CA PRO A 412 24.74 -0.52 1.33
C PRO A 412 24.73 0.35 0.06
N ASP A 413 25.27 -0.19 -1.03
CA ASP A 413 25.24 0.41 -2.37
C ASP A 413 23.86 0.16 -3.00
N PHE A 414 22.87 0.98 -2.67
CA PHE A 414 21.54 0.86 -3.26
C PHE A 414 21.43 1.62 -4.58
N HIS A 415 20.70 1.01 -5.51
CA HIS A 415 20.26 1.63 -6.76
C HIS A 415 18.74 1.70 -6.72
N PHE A 416 18.25 2.88 -6.35
CA PHE A 416 16.83 3.17 -6.35
C PHE A 416 16.28 3.22 -7.78
N ALA A 417 14.99 3.02 -7.91
CA ALA A 417 14.35 2.71 -9.18
C ALA A 417 14.05 3.97 -9.99
N ALA A 418 12.90 4.08 -10.62
CA ALA A 418 12.58 5.27 -11.40
C ALA A 418 11.06 5.32 -11.48
N ASP A 419 10.51 6.11 -10.59
CA ASP A 419 9.15 5.95 -10.12
C ASP A 419 8.27 7.10 -10.60
N LYS A 420 6.98 6.83 -10.52
CA LYS A 420 5.96 7.77 -10.94
C LYS A 420 4.96 7.98 -9.84
N LEU A 421 5.12 9.08 -9.12
CA LEU A 421 4.25 9.47 -8.02
C LEU A 421 3.29 10.57 -8.49
N THR A 422 2.00 10.39 -8.26
CA THR A 422 0.97 11.38 -8.55
C THR A 422 0.17 11.68 -7.29
N GLY A 423 0.24 12.91 -6.80
CA GLY A 423 -0.57 13.41 -5.69
C GLY A 423 -2.07 13.34 -5.97
N GLY A 424 -2.83 13.32 -4.87
CA GLY A 424 -4.29 13.38 -4.90
C GLY A 424 -4.82 14.74 -5.34
N ASN A 425 -6.10 14.78 -5.72
CA ASN A 425 -6.79 15.98 -6.15
C ASN A 425 -7.74 16.53 -5.09
N GLY A 426 -8.21 17.76 -5.30
CA GLY A 426 -9.22 18.39 -4.45
C GLY A 426 -8.62 18.77 -3.11
N ASN A 427 -9.22 18.29 -2.02
CA ASN A 427 -8.74 18.59 -0.67
C ASN A 427 -7.60 17.65 -0.24
N ALA A 428 -6.64 17.40 -1.12
CA ALA A 428 -5.51 16.53 -0.86
C ALA A 428 -4.28 17.31 -0.40
N MET A 429 -3.57 16.75 0.57
CA MET A 429 -2.21 17.13 0.97
C MET A 429 -1.28 16.01 0.54
N ASN A 430 -0.24 16.34 -0.23
CA ASN A 430 0.62 15.36 -0.86
C ASN A 430 2.07 15.52 -0.40
N TYR A 431 2.67 14.44 0.07
CA TYR A 431 4.07 14.34 0.44
C TYR A 431 4.70 13.25 -0.42
N LEU A 432 5.46 13.68 -1.42
CA LEU A 432 6.02 12.81 -2.46
C LEU A 432 7.54 12.78 -2.30
N VAL A 433 8.09 11.59 -2.19
CA VAL A 433 9.53 11.33 -2.12
C VAL A 433 9.82 10.33 -3.21
N GLY A 434 10.68 10.69 -4.16
CA GLY A 434 10.91 9.83 -5.32
C GLY A 434 11.44 8.47 -4.95
N ASP A 435 12.38 8.36 -4.01
CA ASP A 435 12.95 7.08 -3.59
C ASP A 435 12.64 6.72 -2.13
N ALA A 436 13.28 7.42 -1.18
CA ALA A 436 13.38 6.99 0.22
C ALA A 436 13.59 8.16 1.19
N GLU A 437 13.39 7.94 2.50
CA GLU A 437 13.66 8.98 3.50
C GLU A 437 15.13 9.44 3.49
N PHE A 438 16.07 8.52 3.30
CA PHE A 438 17.50 8.82 3.31
C PHE A 438 18.28 7.94 2.33
N ILE A 439 19.09 8.59 1.48
CA ILE A 439 20.01 7.93 0.54
C ILE A 439 21.43 8.01 1.08
N SER A 440 22.05 6.83 1.20
CA SER A 440 23.36 6.63 1.80
C SER A 440 24.50 7.05 0.86
N SER A 441 25.73 7.23 1.35
CA SER A 441 26.79 7.86 0.53
C SER A 441 27.29 7.04 -0.66
N ASP A 442 27.04 5.73 -0.64
CA ASP A 442 27.42 4.83 -1.74
C ASP A 442 26.21 4.45 -2.62
N SER A 443 25.02 4.98 -2.31
CA SER A 443 23.78 4.75 -3.05
C SER A 443 23.54 5.80 -4.14
N THR A 444 22.68 5.47 -5.10
CA THR A 444 22.24 6.36 -6.19
C THR A 444 20.71 6.36 -6.26
N GLY A 445 20.13 7.56 -6.22
CA GLY A 445 18.70 7.80 -6.38
C GLY A 445 18.18 7.55 -7.80
N GLY A 446 16.87 7.39 -7.90
CA GLY A 446 16.12 7.11 -9.12
C GLY A 446 15.89 8.32 -10.00
N ASP A 447 15.61 8.11 -11.29
CA ASP A 447 15.21 9.20 -12.19
C ASP A 447 13.67 9.34 -12.18
N ASP A 448 13.14 10.06 -11.21
CA ASP A 448 11.73 10.01 -10.85
C ASP A 448 10.86 11.04 -11.59
N THR A 449 9.56 10.79 -11.56
CA THR A 449 8.55 11.70 -12.13
C THR A 449 7.43 11.93 -11.14
N LEU A 450 7.44 13.10 -10.52
CA LEU A 450 6.53 13.50 -9.46
C LEU A 450 5.52 14.51 -9.99
N PHE A 451 4.23 14.24 -9.78
CA PHE A 451 3.14 15.17 -10.05
C PHE A 451 2.48 15.54 -8.73
N ALA A 452 2.54 16.80 -8.32
CA ALA A 452 1.90 17.29 -7.08
C ALA A 452 0.38 17.09 -7.07
N GLY A 453 -0.26 17.08 -8.26
CA GLY A 453 -1.70 16.92 -8.43
C GLY A 453 -2.44 18.26 -8.50
N ASP A 454 -3.77 18.22 -8.35
CA ASP A 454 -4.62 19.42 -8.23
C ASP A 454 -5.10 19.60 -6.77
N GLY A 455 -4.21 19.36 -5.81
CA GLY A 455 -4.47 19.45 -4.36
C GLY A 455 -4.38 20.89 -3.81
N TYR A 456 -4.35 21.04 -2.48
CA TYR A 456 -4.14 22.35 -1.85
C TYR A 456 -2.66 22.78 -1.88
N SER A 457 -1.79 21.88 -1.44
CA SER A 457 -0.34 22.08 -1.33
C SER A 457 0.35 20.73 -1.30
N SER A 458 1.49 20.65 -1.98
CA SER A 458 2.31 19.45 -2.03
C SER A 458 3.74 19.75 -1.59
N THR A 459 4.38 18.75 -1.02
CA THR A 459 5.82 18.74 -0.76
C THR A 459 6.43 17.63 -1.60
N MET A 460 7.38 17.97 -2.45
CA MET A 460 8.03 17.02 -3.37
C MET A 460 9.54 17.03 -3.17
N TYR A 461 10.12 15.84 -3.08
CA TYR A 461 11.55 15.58 -3.09
C TYR A 461 11.82 14.64 -4.26
N GLY A 462 12.63 15.05 -5.22
CA GLY A 462 12.93 14.21 -6.37
C GLY A 462 13.59 12.91 -5.96
N ASP A 463 14.54 12.91 -5.02
CA ASP A 463 15.11 11.68 -4.48
C ASP A 463 14.63 11.37 -3.05
N SER A 464 14.97 12.25 -2.09
CA SER A 464 14.93 11.89 -0.67
C SER A 464 14.82 13.08 0.27
N LEU A 465 14.57 12.86 1.56
CA LEU A 465 14.64 13.96 2.54
C LEU A 465 16.10 14.30 2.88
N GLY A 466 16.98 13.30 2.87
CA GLY A 466 18.40 13.48 3.11
C GLY A 466 19.25 12.64 2.17
N LEU A 467 20.16 13.32 1.47
CA LEU A 467 21.01 12.71 0.45
C LEU A 467 22.47 12.82 0.87
N ALA A 468 23.15 11.68 1.02
CA ALA A 468 24.60 11.62 1.21
C ALA A 468 25.34 11.08 -0.03
N GLY A 469 24.63 10.37 -0.92
CA GLY A 469 25.15 9.74 -2.12
C GLY A 469 24.92 10.59 -3.36
N LYS A 470 24.37 9.97 -4.41
CA LYS A 470 24.04 10.62 -5.68
C LYS A 470 22.54 10.70 -5.88
N GLY A 471 22.04 11.87 -6.24
CA GLY A 471 20.67 12.03 -6.72
C GLY A 471 20.52 11.59 -8.18
N GLY A 472 19.31 11.20 -8.56
CA GLY A 472 18.87 10.99 -9.92
C GLY A 472 18.29 12.26 -10.54
N ASN A 473 17.86 12.19 -11.79
CA ASN A 473 17.47 13.36 -12.59
C ASN A 473 15.95 13.45 -12.71
N ASP A 474 15.37 14.26 -11.84
CA ASP A 474 13.95 14.18 -11.57
C ASP A 474 13.12 15.13 -12.40
N LYS A 475 11.85 14.78 -12.53
CA LYS A 475 10.84 15.65 -13.16
C LYS A 475 9.74 15.95 -12.16
N LEU A 476 9.69 17.19 -11.70
CA LEU A 476 8.71 17.66 -10.73
C LEU A 476 7.69 18.55 -11.43
N TYR A 477 6.41 18.19 -11.36
CA TYR A 477 5.29 18.93 -11.93
C TYR A 477 4.42 19.50 -10.80
N SER A 478 4.40 20.83 -10.62
CA SER A 478 3.63 21.46 -9.53
C SER A 478 2.11 21.32 -9.70
N GLY A 479 1.60 21.37 -10.94
CA GLY A 479 0.17 21.24 -11.14
C GLY A 479 -0.56 22.50 -10.67
N LYS A 480 -1.51 22.38 -9.73
CA LYS A 480 -2.15 23.52 -9.06
C LYS A 480 -1.94 23.38 -7.56
N GLY A 481 -1.76 24.50 -6.89
CA GLY A 481 -1.60 24.55 -5.44
C GLY A 481 -0.47 25.49 -5.09
N ASN A 482 -0.05 25.50 -3.84
CA ASN A 482 1.21 26.14 -3.48
C ASN A 482 2.16 25.02 -3.05
N ASP A 483 3.13 24.72 -3.89
CA ASP A 483 3.97 23.53 -3.72
C ASP A 483 5.40 23.88 -3.30
N ASP A 484 5.96 23.06 -2.41
CA ASP A 484 7.36 23.08 -2.01
C ASP A 484 8.12 21.95 -2.72
N MET A 485 9.19 22.28 -3.42
CA MET A 485 9.92 21.34 -4.27
C MET A 485 11.43 21.37 -4.00
N TRP A 486 11.98 20.17 -3.83
CA TRP A 486 13.41 19.87 -3.88
C TRP A 486 13.67 18.98 -5.07
N GLY A 487 14.62 19.40 -5.93
CA GLY A 487 15.10 18.60 -7.04
C GLY A 487 15.68 17.30 -6.52
N ASP A 488 16.56 17.39 -5.51
CA ASP A 488 17.22 16.22 -4.95
C ASP A 488 16.70 15.92 -3.54
N ALA A 489 17.04 16.79 -2.58
CA ALA A 489 16.80 16.55 -1.16
C ALA A 489 16.85 17.81 -0.30
N GLN A 490 16.14 17.76 0.84
CA GLN A 490 16.17 18.85 1.82
C GLN A 490 17.54 19.02 2.49
N LYS A 491 18.20 17.90 2.78
CA LYS A 491 19.46 17.85 3.51
C LYS A 491 20.52 17.18 2.67
N MET A 492 21.43 17.97 2.13
CA MET A 492 22.59 17.50 1.38
C MET A 492 23.76 17.20 2.34
N GLY A 493 24.36 16.02 2.21
CA GLY A 493 25.63 15.68 2.82
C GLY A 493 26.78 16.47 2.19
N GLU A 494 27.89 16.63 2.93
CA GLU A 494 29.03 17.45 2.47
C GLU A 494 29.67 16.99 1.14
N SER A 495 29.48 15.73 0.78
CA SER A 495 30.00 15.11 -0.46
C SER A 495 28.91 14.51 -1.32
N ALA A 496 27.64 14.86 -1.07
CA ALA A 496 26.53 14.44 -1.90
C ALA A 496 26.59 15.15 -3.26
N ASP A 497 26.34 14.40 -4.32
CA ASP A 497 26.20 14.92 -5.68
C ASP A 497 24.71 14.92 -6.02
N GLY A 498 24.17 16.07 -6.42
CA GLY A 498 22.80 16.12 -6.93
C GLY A 498 22.68 15.60 -8.36
N GLY A 499 21.46 15.38 -8.82
CA GLY A 499 21.09 15.15 -10.20
C GLY A 499 20.68 16.41 -10.95
N ALA A 500 20.31 16.25 -12.22
CA ALA A 500 19.98 17.35 -13.12
C ALA A 500 18.47 17.47 -13.30
N ASP A 501 17.84 18.20 -12.40
CA ASP A 501 16.38 18.13 -12.26
C ASP A 501 15.63 19.09 -13.16
N ARG A 502 14.34 18.80 -13.33
CA ARG A 502 13.46 19.62 -14.14
C ARG A 502 12.13 19.91 -13.46
N PHE A 503 11.93 21.19 -13.19
CA PHE A 503 10.73 21.74 -12.57
C PHE A 503 9.77 22.25 -13.66
N TYR A 504 8.57 21.69 -13.71
CA TYR A 504 7.55 21.96 -14.71
C TYR A 504 6.39 22.75 -14.13
N PHE A 505 6.08 23.88 -14.78
CA PHE A 505 5.00 24.76 -14.35
C PHE A 505 3.92 24.90 -15.42
N GLY A 506 2.67 24.84 -14.99
CA GLY A 506 1.49 25.11 -15.82
C GLY A 506 0.93 26.52 -15.63
N VAL A 507 -0.07 26.89 -16.42
CA VAL A 507 -0.87 28.09 -16.11
C VAL A 507 -1.68 27.86 -14.84
N LYS A 508 -1.81 28.91 -14.02
CA LYS A 508 -2.47 28.82 -12.72
C LYS A 508 -1.83 27.81 -11.78
N ASN A 509 -0.49 27.76 -11.79
CA ASN A 509 0.28 26.88 -10.92
C ASN A 509 0.01 27.19 -9.44
N GLY A 510 -0.23 28.46 -9.11
CA GLY A 510 -0.27 28.94 -7.73
C GLY A 510 1.11 29.48 -7.31
N ASP A 511 1.38 29.55 -6.02
CA ASP A 511 2.61 30.17 -5.50
C ASP A 511 3.57 29.10 -4.99
N ASP A 512 4.46 28.67 -5.88
CA ASP A 512 5.36 27.54 -5.68
C ASP A 512 6.74 27.98 -5.19
N THR A 513 7.48 27.06 -4.57
CA THR A 513 8.84 27.29 -4.09
C THR A 513 9.76 26.15 -4.52
N ILE A 514 10.89 26.50 -5.13
CA ILE A 514 12.01 25.59 -5.38
C ILE A 514 13.11 25.90 -4.38
N HIS A 515 13.52 24.92 -3.58
CA HIS A 515 14.39 25.14 -2.42
C HIS A 515 15.88 24.93 -2.67
N ASP A 516 16.26 24.11 -3.66
CA ASP A 516 17.63 23.63 -3.86
C ASP A 516 18.13 23.76 -5.31
N PHE A 517 17.51 24.64 -6.10
CA PHE A 517 17.88 24.85 -7.51
C PHE A 517 19.36 25.20 -7.68
N ARG A 518 20.10 24.39 -8.45
CA ARG A 518 21.53 24.54 -8.69
C ARG A 518 21.87 24.48 -10.18
N VAL A 519 22.36 25.61 -10.70
CA VAL A 519 22.89 25.68 -12.09
C VAL A 519 24.07 24.73 -12.31
N GLY A 520 24.83 24.42 -11.25
CA GLY A 520 25.96 23.49 -11.28
C GLY A 520 25.54 22.06 -11.62
N ASP A 521 24.42 21.61 -11.06
CA ASP A 521 23.88 20.26 -11.26
C ASP A 521 23.16 20.12 -12.60
N LYS A 522 22.80 21.28 -13.18
CA LYS A 522 22.18 21.53 -14.50
C LYS A 522 20.66 21.49 -14.47
N ASP A 523 20.10 21.85 -13.34
CA ASP A 523 18.68 22.00 -13.11
C ASP A 523 18.04 22.98 -14.09
N LYS A 524 16.77 22.72 -14.39
CA LYS A 524 16.00 23.50 -15.34
C LYS A 524 14.60 23.79 -14.86
N ILE A 525 14.21 25.05 -15.06
CA ILE A 525 12.82 25.47 -14.98
C ILE A 525 12.22 25.40 -16.40
N ASP A 526 11.23 24.54 -16.57
CA ASP A 526 10.53 24.35 -17.84
C ASP A 526 9.34 25.31 -17.97
N LEU A 527 9.45 26.21 -18.94
CA LEU A 527 8.43 27.21 -19.27
C LEU A 527 7.79 26.96 -20.64
N SER A 528 7.91 25.74 -21.18
CA SER A 528 7.37 25.38 -22.49
C SER A 528 5.84 25.54 -22.56
N ALA A 529 5.12 25.38 -21.45
CA ALA A 529 3.68 25.61 -21.36
C ALA A 529 3.28 27.07 -21.65
N PHE A 530 4.21 28.03 -21.54
CA PHE A 530 3.93 29.46 -21.69
C PHE A 530 4.39 30.05 -23.04
N SER A 531 5.20 29.33 -23.82
CA SER A 531 5.89 29.88 -25.01
C SER A 531 4.93 30.40 -26.09
N GLY A 532 3.74 29.79 -26.20
CA GLY A 532 2.67 30.20 -27.11
C GLY A 532 1.67 31.20 -26.52
N LEU A 533 1.77 31.50 -25.22
CA LEU A 533 0.79 32.29 -24.48
C LEU A 533 1.22 33.74 -24.24
N SER A 534 2.53 33.99 -24.13
CA SER A 534 3.07 35.34 -24.02
C SER A 534 4.45 35.46 -24.70
N PRO A 535 4.74 36.60 -25.36
CA PRO A 535 6.06 36.84 -25.97
C PRO A 535 7.20 36.87 -24.96
N ASP A 536 6.90 37.08 -23.67
CA ASP A 536 7.88 37.10 -22.57
C ASP A 536 8.56 35.74 -22.41
N PHE A 537 7.84 34.64 -22.65
CA PHE A 537 8.33 33.26 -22.48
C PHE A 537 8.85 32.63 -23.78
N LYS A 538 9.11 33.43 -24.81
CA LYS A 538 9.62 32.91 -26.10
C LYS A 538 11.04 32.35 -26.01
N ASN A 539 11.87 32.95 -25.16
CA ASN A 539 13.27 32.58 -24.93
C ASN A 539 13.82 33.38 -23.74
N PHE A 540 15.02 33.03 -23.28
CA PHE A 540 15.66 33.67 -22.14
C PHE A 540 15.85 35.19 -22.29
N ALA A 541 16.16 35.69 -23.50
CA ALA A 541 16.35 37.13 -23.70
C ALA A 541 15.02 37.91 -23.55
N SER A 542 13.91 37.34 -24.04
CA SER A 542 12.58 37.87 -23.79
C SER A 542 12.23 37.87 -22.30
N LEU A 543 12.48 36.75 -21.61
CA LEU A 543 12.16 36.60 -20.20
C LEU A 543 12.92 37.63 -19.36
N LYS A 544 14.23 37.74 -19.55
CA LYS A 544 15.08 38.68 -18.82
C LYS A 544 14.69 40.14 -19.07
N ALA A 545 14.20 40.49 -20.27
CA ALA A 545 13.76 41.84 -20.59
C ALA A 545 12.31 42.15 -20.13
N SER A 546 11.53 41.13 -19.77
CA SER A 546 10.09 41.29 -19.46
C SER A 546 9.81 41.92 -18.10
N GLY A 547 10.76 41.80 -17.15
CA GLY A 547 10.57 42.17 -15.75
C GLY A 547 9.86 41.08 -14.91
N ARG A 548 9.78 39.84 -15.40
CA ARG A 548 9.19 38.69 -14.69
C ARG A 548 10.14 37.96 -13.75
N LEU A 549 11.38 38.40 -13.65
CA LEU A 549 12.35 37.90 -12.69
C LEU A 549 12.68 39.03 -11.73
N GLU A 550 12.30 38.87 -10.46
CA GLU A 550 12.49 39.85 -9.40
C GLU A 550 13.45 39.29 -8.34
N GLN A 551 14.52 40.01 -8.05
CA GLN A 551 15.39 39.70 -6.92
C GLN A 551 14.69 40.08 -5.61
N VAL A 552 14.58 39.13 -4.69
CA VAL A 552 14.10 39.35 -3.32
C VAL A 552 15.19 38.96 -2.30
N SER A 553 14.92 39.09 -1.00
CA SER A 553 15.90 38.77 0.05
C SER A 553 16.28 37.30 0.09
N ASP A 554 15.32 36.44 -0.24
CA ASP A 554 15.42 34.99 -0.03
C ASP A 554 15.75 34.24 -1.32
N GLY A 555 15.88 34.94 -2.45
CA GLY A 555 16.16 34.37 -3.76
C GLY A 555 15.58 35.20 -4.91
N VAL A 556 15.08 34.53 -5.95
CA VAL A 556 14.45 35.16 -7.12
C VAL A 556 13.01 34.71 -7.27
N VAL A 557 12.09 35.66 -7.42
CA VAL A 557 10.69 35.37 -7.78
C VAL A 557 10.53 35.41 -9.30
N LEU A 558 10.00 34.32 -9.85
CA LEU A 558 9.57 34.22 -11.24
C LEU A 558 8.04 34.40 -11.32
N HIS A 559 7.59 35.45 -12.01
CA HIS A 559 6.17 35.74 -12.18
C HIS A 559 5.60 35.07 -13.43
N LEU A 560 4.72 34.08 -13.24
CA LEU A 560 4.09 33.31 -14.31
C LEU A 560 2.69 33.80 -14.70
N ASP A 561 2.09 34.70 -13.91
CA ASP A 561 0.77 35.25 -14.22
C ASP A 561 0.73 35.95 -15.60
N LEU A 562 -0.21 35.53 -16.44
CA LEU A 562 -0.39 36.02 -17.80
C LEU A 562 -1.19 37.33 -17.87
N ALA A 563 -2.04 37.59 -16.87
CA ALA A 563 -2.89 38.78 -16.80
C ALA A 563 -2.12 39.98 -16.23
N ASP A 564 -1.31 39.75 -15.19
CA ASP A 564 -0.49 40.79 -14.58
C ASP A 564 0.88 40.25 -14.15
N LYS A 565 1.92 40.69 -14.85
CA LYS A 565 3.31 40.30 -14.57
C LYS A 565 3.86 40.80 -13.23
N ALA A 566 3.14 41.69 -12.53
CA ALA A 566 3.47 42.18 -11.20
C ALA A 566 2.60 41.53 -10.11
N SER A 567 1.74 40.57 -10.46
CA SER A 567 0.95 39.84 -9.48
C SER A 567 1.86 39.03 -8.55
N ASP A 568 1.42 38.93 -7.30
CA ASP A 568 1.92 38.04 -6.25
C ASP A 568 1.21 36.67 -6.28
N HIS A 569 0.63 36.31 -7.42
CA HIS A 569 -0.05 35.03 -7.65
C HIS A 569 0.55 34.36 -8.88
N ASN A 570 0.51 33.03 -8.92
CA ASN A 570 1.10 32.26 -10.01
C ASN A 570 2.60 32.56 -10.12
N THR A 571 3.29 32.39 -9.00
CA THR A 571 4.70 32.71 -8.83
C THR A 571 5.52 31.47 -8.52
N VAL A 572 6.83 31.56 -8.75
CA VAL A 572 7.80 30.57 -8.30
C VAL A 572 8.92 31.29 -7.57
N LEU A 573 9.08 31.03 -6.28
CA LEU A 573 10.25 31.47 -5.53
C LEU A 573 11.38 30.45 -5.72
N ILE A 574 12.51 30.92 -6.27
CA ILE A 574 13.74 30.14 -6.40
C ILE A 574 14.66 30.55 -5.25
N VAL A 575 14.71 29.73 -4.21
CA VAL A 575 15.37 30.06 -2.94
C VAL A 575 16.89 30.06 -3.11
N GLY A 576 17.56 31.02 -2.47
CA GLY A 576 19.02 31.04 -2.33
C GLY A 576 19.81 31.35 -3.62
N VAL A 577 19.11 31.63 -4.73
CA VAL A 577 19.72 31.96 -6.02
C VAL A 577 19.74 33.47 -6.24
N ASP A 578 20.87 33.99 -6.73
CA ASP A 578 20.96 35.37 -7.21
C ASP A 578 20.53 35.49 -8.69
N LEU A 579 19.86 36.59 -9.04
CA LEU A 579 19.34 36.84 -10.39
C LEU A 579 20.41 36.77 -11.49
N ASP A 580 21.65 37.12 -11.16
CA ASP A 580 22.77 37.08 -12.11
C ASP A 580 23.32 35.65 -12.34
N GLU A 581 22.99 34.69 -11.48
CA GLU A 581 23.33 33.27 -11.65
C GLU A 581 22.38 32.57 -12.63
N LEU A 582 21.15 33.06 -12.76
CA LEU A 582 20.18 32.54 -13.71
C LEU A 582 20.61 32.85 -15.16
N VAL A 583 20.82 31.79 -15.93
CA VAL A 583 21.33 31.85 -17.31
C VAL A 583 20.36 31.16 -18.28
N LYS A 584 20.63 31.28 -19.59
CA LYS A 584 19.85 30.57 -20.60
C LYS A 584 19.74 29.05 -20.34
N ALA A 585 20.78 28.44 -19.76
CA ALA A 585 20.80 27.01 -19.49
C ALA A 585 19.87 26.60 -18.33
N SER A 586 19.52 27.52 -17.43
CA SER A 586 18.61 27.33 -16.30
C SER A 586 17.14 27.17 -16.72
N PHE A 587 16.82 27.46 -17.99
CA PHE A 587 15.45 27.46 -18.48
C PHE A 587 15.30 26.61 -19.75
N ALA A 588 14.19 25.88 -19.82
CA ALA A 588 13.70 25.27 -21.05
C ALA A 588 12.51 26.05 -21.60
N PHE A 589 12.51 26.29 -22.90
CA PHE A 589 11.43 26.97 -23.64
C PHE A 589 10.93 26.06 -24.76
N GLY A 590 9.64 26.18 -25.11
CA GLY A 590 9.00 25.41 -26.17
C GLY A 590 9.27 25.90 -27.59
#